data_AF-A0A6M3LYK9-F1
#
_entry.id   AF-A0A6M3LYK9-F1
#
_cell.length_a   1.000
_cell.length_b   1.000
_cell.length_c   1.000
_cell.angle_alpha   90.00
_cell.angle_beta   90.00
_cell.angle_gamma   90.00
#
_symmetry.space_group_name_H-M   'P 1'
#
loop_
_entity.id
_entity.type
_entity.pdbx_description
1 polymer ?
#
loop_
_entity_poly.entity_id
_entity_poly.type
_entity_poly.pdbx_seq_one_letter_code
_entity_poly.pdbx_strand_id
1 'polypeptide(L)'
;MDQLYSEMYEVPFGYEEEDLIPLHLAGFNFTVTDAATGNPVPGALCAIHAGPDGTGDADTVLTDNQGKAGIDAKWFAPKSWSVSKEDYLTKLSNQMASTINVALESTAVPPNGEPPTPPPAPEFPWILPASLLLGIIMFATGTKS
;
A
#
# COMPACT_ATOMS: atom_id res chain seq x y z
N MET A 1 -27.59 -53.31 -20.06
CA MET A 1 -28.48 -53.70 -18.96
C MET A 1 -27.58 -54.28 -17.89
N ASP A 2 -27.10 -53.60 -16.86
CA ASP A 2 -27.37 -52.26 -16.33
C ASP A 2 -26.14 -51.82 -15.52
N GLN A 3 -25.81 -50.53 -15.62
CA GLN A 3 -24.92 -49.86 -14.68
C GLN A 3 -25.72 -49.61 -13.40
N LEU A 4 -25.20 -49.93 -12.20
CA LEU A 4 -25.62 -49.19 -11.00
C LEU A 4 -24.68 -49.40 -9.79
N TYR A 5 -24.01 -48.30 -9.44
CA TYR A 5 -23.67 -47.79 -8.11
C TYR A 5 -22.71 -48.57 -7.19
N SER A 6 -21.47 -48.10 -7.19
CA SER A 6 -20.65 -47.99 -5.98
C SER A 6 -20.14 -46.55 -5.95
N GLU A 7 -20.69 -45.72 -5.06
CA GLU A 7 -20.21 -44.37 -4.78
C GLU A 7 -18.73 -44.43 -4.39
N MET A 8 -17.87 -43.99 -5.31
CA MET A 8 -16.46 -43.80 -5.03
C MET A 8 -16.33 -42.40 -4.44
N TYR A 9 -15.99 -42.33 -3.15
CA TYR A 9 -15.57 -41.11 -2.49
C TYR A 9 -14.41 -40.49 -3.30
N GLU A 10 -14.69 -39.48 -4.13
CA GLU A 10 -13.67 -38.57 -4.62
C GLU A 10 -13.40 -37.54 -3.54
N VAL A 11 -12.46 -37.88 -2.67
CA VAL A 11 -11.67 -36.88 -1.97
C VAL A 11 -10.21 -37.27 -2.15
N PRO A 12 -9.46 -36.46 -2.90
CA PRO A 12 -8.15 -36.09 -2.44
C PRO A 12 -8.15 -34.56 -2.32
N PHE A 13 -8.64 -34.04 -1.20
CA PHE A 13 -8.07 -32.81 -0.67
C PHE A 13 -6.64 -33.18 -0.27
N GLY A 14 -5.75 -33.21 -1.26
CA GLY A 14 -4.32 -33.22 -1.06
C GLY A 14 -3.97 -31.87 -0.47
N TYR A 15 -4.09 -31.76 0.84
CA TYR A 15 -3.30 -30.82 1.60
C TYR A 15 -1.85 -31.30 1.47
N GLU A 16 -1.21 -30.95 0.36
CA GLU A 16 0.23 -30.89 0.34
C GLU A 16 0.60 -29.69 1.21
N GLU A 17 0.81 -29.97 2.50
CA GLU A 17 1.70 -29.18 3.34
C GLU A 17 3.11 -29.27 2.77
N GLU A 18 3.35 -28.71 1.57
CA GLU A 18 4.70 -28.48 1.10
C GLU A 18 4.81 -27.04 0.60
N ASP A 19 5.68 -26.35 1.30
CA ASP A 19 6.19 -25.01 1.05
C ASP A 19 5.24 -23.86 1.39
N LEU A 20 5.40 -23.42 2.64
CA LEU A 20 5.67 -22.02 2.93
C LEU A 20 6.52 -21.41 1.80
N ILE A 21 5.85 -20.97 0.73
CA ILE A 21 6.50 -20.29 -0.38
C ILE A 21 7.22 -19.11 0.28
N PRO A 22 8.55 -19.02 0.21
CA PRO A 22 9.23 -17.85 0.73
C PRO A 22 8.61 -16.64 0.03
N LEU A 23 8.10 -15.73 0.85
CA LEU A 23 7.49 -14.46 0.53
C LEU A 23 8.46 -13.56 -0.29
N HIS A 24 8.76 -13.91 -1.54
CA HIS A 24 9.70 -13.24 -2.45
C HIS A 24 9.68 -13.94 -3.82
N LEU A 25 8.99 -13.49 -4.87
CA LEU A 25 8.91 -12.15 -5.45
C LEU A 25 7.60 -12.07 -6.24
N ALA A 26 6.68 -11.21 -5.82
CA ALA A 26 5.59 -10.81 -6.68
C ALA A 26 6.12 -9.88 -7.80
N GLY A 27 5.55 -9.94 -9.00
CA GLY A 27 5.90 -9.03 -10.10
C GLY A 27 5.74 -7.54 -9.73
N PHE A 28 4.81 -7.25 -8.82
CA PHE A 28 4.54 -5.93 -8.27
C PHE A 28 4.54 -5.98 -6.74
N ASN A 29 5.35 -5.13 -6.13
CA ASN A 29 5.53 -5.05 -4.67
C ASN A 29 5.05 -3.69 -4.18
N PHE A 30 4.05 -3.70 -3.29
CA PHE A 30 3.50 -2.52 -2.66
C PHE A 30 4.14 -2.28 -1.30
N THR A 31 4.45 -1.02 -1.01
CA THR A 31 4.68 -0.52 0.35
C THR A 31 3.72 0.64 0.58
N VAL A 32 2.77 0.45 1.48
CA VAL A 32 1.71 1.42 1.78
C VAL A 32 1.94 2.00 3.16
N THR A 33 2.09 3.31 3.21
CA THR A 33 2.27 4.08 4.44
C THR A 33 1.21 5.17 4.57
N ASP A 34 1.00 5.63 5.78
CA ASP A 34 0.21 6.82 6.05
C ASP A 34 1.06 8.06 5.71
N ALA A 35 0.52 8.98 4.93
CA ALA A 35 1.25 10.14 4.42
C ALA A 35 1.63 11.14 5.51
N ALA A 36 0.87 11.20 6.62
CA ALA A 36 1.12 12.14 7.70
C ALA A 36 2.15 11.58 8.70
N THR A 37 2.07 10.30 9.01
CA THR A 37 2.88 9.66 10.06
C THR A 37 4.05 8.84 9.53
N GLY A 38 4.00 8.43 8.26
CA GLY A 38 4.96 7.48 7.68
C GLY A 38 4.77 6.04 8.19
N ASN A 39 3.78 5.79 9.04
CA ASN A 39 3.52 4.47 9.60
C ASN A 39 2.98 3.52 8.53
N PRO A 40 3.27 2.21 8.62
CA PRO A 40 2.68 1.23 7.71
C PRO A 40 1.16 1.18 7.85
N VAL A 41 0.45 1.06 6.73
CA VAL A 41 -1.01 0.92 6.71
C VAL A 41 -1.39 -0.54 6.47
N PRO A 42 -1.82 -1.27 7.51
CA PRO A 42 -2.23 -2.66 7.37
C PRO A 42 -3.63 -2.81 6.78
N GLY A 43 -3.82 -3.88 6.00
CA GLY A 43 -5.09 -4.22 5.36
C GLY A 43 -5.58 -3.17 4.35
N ALA A 44 -4.69 -2.42 3.71
CA ALA A 44 -4.99 -1.63 2.52
C ALA A 44 -5.15 -2.55 1.31
N LEU A 45 -6.18 -2.33 0.50
CA LEU A 45 -6.45 -3.08 -0.72
C LEU A 45 -5.61 -2.52 -1.85
N CYS A 46 -4.56 -3.25 -2.23
CA CYS A 46 -3.75 -2.99 -3.40
C CYS A 46 -4.35 -3.73 -4.60
N ALA A 47 -4.42 -3.08 -5.75
CA ALA A 47 -4.92 -3.67 -6.99
C ALA A 47 -4.01 -3.33 -8.17
N ILE A 48 -3.83 -4.29 -9.06
CA ILE A 48 -3.19 -4.13 -10.37
C ILE A 48 -4.26 -4.38 -11.43
N HIS A 49 -4.39 -3.48 -12.40
CA HIS A 49 -5.47 -3.49 -13.40
C HIS A 49 -4.94 -3.67 -14.82
N ALA A 50 -5.71 -4.38 -15.65
CA ALA A 50 -5.41 -4.58 -17.08
C ALA A 50 -5.67 -3.32 -17.93
N GLY A 51 -6.55 -2.43 -17.48
CA GLY A 51 -6.88 -1.17 -18.13
C GLY A 51 -6.23 0.05 -17.45
N PRO A 52 -6.20 1.21 -18.15
CA PRO A 52 -5.82 2.47 -17.53
C PRO A 52 -6.89 2.90 -16.51
N ASP A 53 -6.51 3.80 -15.61
CA ASP A 53 -7.39 4.48 -14.65
C ASP A 53 -8.22 3.52 -13.77
N GLY A 54 -7.68 2.34 -13.47
CA GLY A 54 -8.32 1.36 -12.58
C GLY A 54 -9.47 0.60 -13.22
N THR A 55 -9.43 0.44 -14.54
CA THR A 55 -10.48 -0.25 -15.32
C THR A 55 -10.03 -1.64 -15.77
N GLY A 56 -11.01 -2.49 -16.12
CA GLY A 56 -10.75 -3.85 -16.62
C GLY A 56 -10.58 -4.88 -15.51
N ASP A 57 -10.05 -6.05 -15.88
CA ASP A 57 -9.74 -7.12 -14.92
C ASP A 57 -8.65 -6.67 -13.95
N ALA A 58 -8.74 -7.13 -12.71
CA ALA A 58 -7.81 -6.74 -11.67
C ALA A 58 -7.46 -7.91 -10.74
N ASP A 59 -6.19 -7.96 -10.35
CA ASP A 59 -5.72 -8.78 -9.23
C ASP A 59 -5.57 -7.88 -8.00
N THR A 60 -5.99 -8.40 -6.84
CA THR A 60 -5.98 -7.63 -5.59
C THR A 60 -5.33 -8.38 -4.44
N VAL A 61 -4.69 -7.65 -3.54
CA VAL A 61 -4.11 -8.19 -2.30
C VAL A 61 -4.27 -7.16 -1.17
N LEU A 62 -4.38 -7.64 0.07
CA LEU A 62 -4.35 -6.79 1.25
C LEU A 62 -2.93 -6.66 1.79
N THR A 63 -2.56 -5.47 2.27
CA THR A 63 -1.27 -5.28 2.96
C THR A 63 -1.21 -6.01 4.31
N ASP A 64 -0.02 -6.49 4.64
CA ASP A 64 0.30 -7.08 5.95
C ASP A 64 0.45 -6.01 7.05
N ASN A 65 0.82 -6.46 8.26
CA ASN A 65 1.05 -5.58 9.42
C ASN A 65 2.21 -4.59 9.23
N GLN A 66 3.05 -4.78 8.22
CA GLN A 66 4.15 -3.89 7.84
C GLN A 66 3.81 -3.01 6.64
N GLY A 67 2.54 -3.00 6.19
CA GLY A 67 2.08 -2.22 5.06
C GLY A 67 2.58 -2.76 3.71
N LYS A 68 3.03 -4.01 3.66
CA LYS A 68 3.62 -4.62 2.46
C LYS A 68 2.64 -5.58 1.81
N ALA A 69 2.67 -5.63 0.49
CA ALA A 69 1.92 -6.64 -0.26
C ALA A 69 2.58 -6.95 -1.61
N GLY A 70 2.32 -8.14 -2.15
CA GLY A 70 2.83 -8.56 -3.45
C GLY A 70 1.71 -9.06 -4.36
N ILE A 71 1.68 -8.62 -5.62
CA ILE A 71 0.80 -9.12 -6.69
C ILE A 71 1.62 -9.58 -7.90
N ASP A 72 1.29 -10.74 -8.45
CA ASP A 72 2.01 -11.35 -9.57
C ASP A 72 1.41 -11.02 -10.96
N ALA A 73 0.13 -10.60 -11.02
CA ALA A 73 -0.57 -10.10 -12.23
C ALA A 73 -0.19 -10.81 -13.54
N LYS A 74 -0.17 -12.15 -13.52
CA LYS A 74 0.38 -12.99 -14.61
C LYS A 74 -0.55 -13.17 -15.81
N TRP A 75 -1.85 -12.92 -15.64
CA TRP A 75 -2.88 -13.30 -16.61
C TRP A 75 -3.26 -12.19 -17.60
N PHE A 76 -2.72 -10.98 -17.41
CA PHE A 76 -2.97 -9.83 -18.27
C PHE A 76 -1.77 -8.88 -18.30
N ALA A 77 -1.73 -7.97 -19.29
CA ALA A 77 -0.72 -6.90 -19.33
C ALA A 77 -1.17 -5.74 -18.42
N PRO A 78 -0.46 -5.46 -17.32
CA PRO A 78 -0.89 -4.45 -16.35
C PRO A 78 -0.68 -3.03 -16.90
N LYS A 79 -1.67 -2.16 -16.68
CA LYS A 79 -1.66 -0.77 -17.17
C LYS A 79 -1.84 0.27 -16.08
N SER A 80 -2.45 -0.09 -14.96
CA SER A 80 -2.60 0.82 -13.82
C SER A 80 -2.64 0.07 -12.51
N TRP A 81 -2.52 0.81 -11.41
CA TRP A 81 -2.67 0.29 -10.05
C TRP A 81 -3.51 1.24 -9.20
N SER A 82 -4.14 0.70 -8.16
CA SER A 82 -4.83 1.48 -7.14
C SER A 82 -4.59 0.94 -5.74
N VAL A 83 -4.64 1.82 -4.75
CA VAL A 83 -4.62 1.44 -3.34
C VAL A 83 -5.73 2.17 -2.61
N SER A 84 -6.55 1.42 -1.87
CA SER A 84 -7.65 1.96 -1.08
C SER A 84 -7.70 1.37 0.32
N LYS A 85 -8.18 2.16 1.27
CA LYS A 85 -8.44 1.76 2.66
C LYS A 85 -9.55 2.66 3.19
N GLU A 86 -10.39 2.13 4.07
CA GLU A 86 -11.36 2.95 4.81
C GLU A 86 -10.63 4.08 5.57
N ASP A 87 -11.25 5.26 5.65
CA ASP A 87 -10.66 6.47 6.23
C ASP A 87 -9.41 7.04 5.52
N TYR A 88 -9.14 6.58 4.28
CA TYR A 88 -8.09 7.10 3.41
C TYR A 88 -8.61 7.45 2.01
N LEU A 89 -7.98 8.45 1.39
CA LEU A 89 -8.18 8.76 -0.02
C LEU A 89 -7.58 7.65 -0.88
N THR A 90 -8.37 7.16 -1.83
CA THR A 90 -7.89 6.16 -2.80
C THR A 90 -6.83 6.79 -3.69
N LYS A 91 -5.69 6.11 -3.83
CA LYS A 91 -4.64 6.49 -4.77
C LYS A 91 -4.67 5.58 -6.00
N LEU A 92 -4.41 6.17 -7.15
CA LEU A 92 -4.44 5.50 -8.44
C LEU A 92 -3.36 6.08 -9.35
N SER A 93 -2.76 5.23 -10.19
CA SER A 93 -1.78 5.67 -11.19
C SER A 93 -1.71 4.72 -12.38
N ASN A 94 -1.46 5.29 -13.57
CA ASN A 94 -1.13 4.56 -14.79
C ASN A 94 0.38 4.28 -14.93
N GLN A 95 1.20 4.78 -13.98
CA GLN A 95 2.63 4.55 -13.97
C GLN A 95 2.93 3.24 -13.28
N MET A 96 3.26 2.22 -14.07
CA MET A 96 3.61 0.89 -13.59
C MET A 96 5.10 0.81 -13.25
N ALA A 97 5.38 0.25 -12.07
CA ALA A 97 6.71 -0.10 -11.62
C ALA A 97 6.63 -1.40 -10.83
N SER A 98 7.68 -2.22 -10.84
CA SER A 98 7.74 -3.45 -10.03
C SER A 98 7.75 -3.19 -8.52
N THR A 99 8.13 -1.97 -8.11
CA THR A 99 8.05 -1.48 -6.73
C THR A 99 7.18 -0.23 -6.69
N ILE A 100 6.09 -0.30 -5.93
CA ILE A 100 5.07 0.75 -5.84
C ILE A 100 5.01 1.22 -4.39
N ASN A 101 5.51 2.42 -4.13
CA ASN A 101 5.44 3.07 -2.82
C ASN A 101 4.24 4.02 -2.80
N VAL A 102 3.34 3.84 -1.84
CA VAL A 102 2.10 4.61 -1.74
C VAL A 102 1.97 5.20 -0.35
N ALA A 103 2.00 6.53 -0.27
CA ALA A 103 1.64 7.25 0.94
C ALA A 103 0.16 7.64 0.88
N LEU A 104 -0.73 7.02 1.65
CA LEU A 104 -2.16 7.31 1.67
C LEU A 104 -2.47 8.51 2.57
N GLU A 105 -3.36 9.38 2.10
CA GLU A 105 -3.81 10.56 2.85
C GLU A 105 -5.10 10.22 3.59
N SER A 106 -5.14 10.42 4.90
CA SER A 106 -6.35 10.16 5.69
C SER A 106 -7.46 11.14 5.33
N THR A 107 -8.71 10.67 5.32
CA THR A 107 -9.91 11.51 5.17
C THR A 107 -10.36 12.13 6.48
N ALA A 108 -9.72 11.78 7.60
CA ALA A 108 -10.03 12.39 8.89
C ALA A 108 -9.74 13.90 8.85
N VAL A 109 -10.75 14.70 9.13
CA VAL A 109 -10.54 16.12 9.42
C VAL A 109 -9.81 16.18 10.77
N PRO A 110 -8.60 16.78 10.85
CA PRO A 110 -7.93 16.92 12.14
C PRO A 110 -8.87 17.68 13.09
N PRO A 111 -9.02 17.22 14.35
CA PRO A 111 -9.82 17.95 15.31
C PRO A 111 -9.18 19.35 15.45
N ASN A 112 -9.89 20.37 14.97
CA ASN A 112 -9.60 21.80 15.22
C ASN A 112 -8.61 22.54 14.30
N GLY A 113 -8.44 22.16 13.02
CA GLY A 113 -7.65 22.96 12.07
C GLY A 113 -6.16 23.08 12.41
N GLU A 114 -5.68 22.26 13.34
CA GLU A 114 -4.27 22.09 13.64
C GLU A 114 -3.61 21.37 12.45
N PRO A 115 -2.40 21.78 12.02
CA PRO A 115 -1.60 20.99 11.10
C PRO A 115 -1.52 19.54 11.59
N PRO A 116 -1.42 18.53 10.70
CA PRO A 116 -1.28 17.14 11.12
C PRO A 116 -0.21 17.07 12.20
N THR A 117 -0.57 16.53 13.36
CA THR A 117 0.34 16.46 14.50
C THR A 117 1.61 15.75 14.03
N PRO A 118 2.80 16.38 14.14
CA PRO A 118 4.02 15.72 13.74
C PRO A 118 4.13 14.40 14.54
N PRO A 119 4.59 13.30 13.91
CA PRO A 119 4.63 12.01 14.56
C PRO A 119 5.42 12.09 15.89
N PRO A 120 5.09 11.27 16.89
CA PRO A 120 5.93 11.14 18.08
C PRO A 120 7.35 10.86 17.61
N ALA A 121 8.29 11.71 18.06
CA ALA A 121 9.67 11.60 17.66
C ALA A 121 10.13 10.15 17.87
N PRO A 122 10.79 9.52 16.89
CA PRO A 122 11.31 8.18 17.10
C PRO A 122 12.18 8.22 18.36
N GLU A 123 11.90 7.32 19.31
CA GLU A 123 12.62 7.20 20.58
C GLU A 123 14.06 6.71 20.32
N PHE A 124 14.86 7.52 19.62
CA PHE A 124 16.28 7.32 19.48
C PHE A 124 16.94 7.90 20.74
N PRO A 125 17.69 7.11 21.51
CA PRO A 125 18.43 7.61 22.66
C PRO A 125 19.71 8.28 22.15
N TRP A 126 19.58 9.41 21.46
CA TRP A 126 20.71 10.27 21.15
C TRP A 126 20.35 11.70 21.53
N ILE A 127 20.88 12.08 22.69
CA ILE A 127 21.00 13.45 23.16
C ILE A 127 21.50 14.33 22.01
N LEU A 128 20.73 15.33 21.59
CA LEU A 128 21.26 16.48 20.87
C LEU A 128 20.78 17.77 21.55
N PRO A 129 21.67 18.77 21.72
CA PRO A 129 21.38 20.01 22.40
C PRO A 129 20.45 20.91 21.57
N ALA A 130 19.64 21.70 22.26
CA ALA A 130 18.75 22.69 21.69
C ALA A 130 19.48 23.66 20.75
N SER A 131 19.28 23.53 19.44
CA SER A 131 19.52 24.60 18.45
C SER A 131 18.96 24.20 17.09
N LEU A 132 17.76 24.70 16.76
CA LEU A 132 17.39 25.33 15.48
C LEU A 132 15.88 25.56 15.43
N LEU A 133 15.42 26.44 16.31
CA LEU A 133 14.27 27.28 16.04
C LEU A 133 14.84 28.52 15.34
N LEU A 134 14.61 28.68 14.03
CA LEU A 134 14.53 29.95 13.28
C LEU A 134 14.80 29.67 11.79
N GLY A 135 13.86 30.02 10.91
CA GLY A 135 14.19 30.11 9.49
C GLY A 135 13.07 30.15 8.44
N ILE A 136 11.88 30.69 8.72
CA ILE A 136 10.93 31.07 7.66
C ILE A 136 10.54 32.52 7.89
N ILE A 137 11.21 33.49 7.23
CA ILE A 137 10.65 34.65 6.50
C ILE A 137 11.81 35.29 5.71
N MET A 138 11.87 35.11 4.39
CA MET A 138 12.48 36.13 3.53
C MET A 138 12.02 35.95 2.07
N PHE A 139 10.92 36.60 1.69
CA PHE A 139 10.67 36.97 0.30
C PHE A 139 10.04 38.35 0.20
N ALA A 140 10.64 39.14 -0.69
CA ALA A 140 10.13 40.33 -1.37
C ALA A 140 10.00 41.64 -0.58
N THR A 141 11.06 42.45 -0.59
CA THR A 141 11.02 43.82 -1.17
C THR A 141 12.45 44.30 -1.44
N GLY A 142 12.86 44.27 -2.70
CA GLY A 142 14.06 44.96 -3.17
C GLY A 142 13.66 46.17 -4.02
N THR A 143 13.57 47.34 -3.39
CA THR A 143 13.56 48.63 -4.09
C THR A 143 15.01 49.11 -4.22
N LYS A 144 15.51 49.19 -5.46
CA LYS A 144 16.78 49.87 -5.78
C LYS A 144 16.51 51.34 -6.06
N SER A 145 17.32 52.20 -5.44
CA SER A 145 17.59 53.58 -5.86
C SER A 145 18.27 53.64 -7.23
#